data_AF-A0A934A635-F1
#
_entry.id   AF-A0A934A635-F1
#
_cell.length_a   1.000
_cell.length_b   1.000
_cell.length_c   1.000
_cell.angle_alpha   90.00
_cell.angle_beta   90.00
_cell.angle_gamma   90.00
#
_symmetry.space_group_name_H-M   'P 1'
#
loop_
_entity.id
_entity.type
_entity.pdbx_description
1 polymer ?
#
loop_
_entity_poly.entity_id
_entity_poly.type
_entity_poly.pdbx_seq_one_letter_code
_entity_poly.pdbx_strand_id
1 'polypeptide(L)'
;MVKLMVMPEESDTTTARCVFVIDGKQVVRAMIYYPFTTGRNMNEILRLIRALQTADQHGVETGANWQPGDKVILYPPLTQDSAQDRVEDTSAGCKDWYFCEKYLD
;
A
#
# COMPACT_ATOMS: atom_id res chain seq x y z
N MET A 1 17.19 14.36 -15.37
CA MET A 1 18.51 13.83 -14.98
C MET A 1 18.26 12.64 -14.07
N VAL A 2 18.38 11.42 -14.58
CA VAL A 2 18.09 10.18 -13.82
C VAL A 2 19.37 9.77 -13.11
N LYS A 3 19.40 9.88 -11.78
CA LYS A 3 20.51 9.40 -10.96
C LYS A 3 20.26 7.91 -10.72
N LEU A 4 21.09 7.04 -11.30
CA LEU A 4 21.04 5.61 -10.99
C LEU A 4 21.36 5.40 -9.50
N MET A 5 20.49 4.67 -8.81
CA MET A 5 20.69 4.30 -7.41
C MET A 5 21.49 2.99 -7.39
N VAL A 6 22.74 3.08 -6.95
CA VAL A 6 23.66 1.94 -6.81
C VAL A 6 23.40 1.29 -5.45
N MET A 7 23.21 -0.02 -5.41
CA MET A 7 23.12 -0.74 -4.14
C MET A 7 24.49 -0.72 -3.45
N PRO A 8 24.57 -0.39 -2.16
CA PRO A 8 25.84 -0.14 -1.47
C PRO A 8 26.78 -1.35 -1.37
N GLU A 9 26.34 -2.58 -1.68
CA GLU A 9 27.15 -3.80 -1.57
C GLU A 9 27.30 -4.62 -2.87
N GLU A 10 26.68 -4.22 -4.00
CA GLU A 10 26.94 -4.90 -5.28
C GLU A 10 28.11 -4.22 -6.01
N SER A 11 29.27 -4.89 -5.93
CA SER A 11 30.43 -4.67 -6.79
C SER A 11 30.04 -4.77 -8.27
N ASP A 12 30.62 -3.89 -9.09
CA ASP A 12 30.65 -3.93 -10.56
C ASP A 12 29.37 -3.56 -11.30
N THR A 13 29.21 -2.25 -11.58
CA THR A 13 28.61 -1.68 -12.82
C THR A 13 27.23 -2.17 -13.28
N THR A 14 26.56 -3.00 -12.50
CA THR A 14 25.34 -3.72 -12.89
C THR A 14 24.19 -3.14 -12.09
N THR A 15 23.12 -2.75 -12.78
CA THR A 15 21.97 -2.13 -12.14
C THR A 15 21.21 -3.17 -11.31
N ALA A 16 21.02 -2.87 -10.03
CA ALA A 16 20.09 -3.59 -9.18
C ALA A 16 18.69 -3.68 -9.80
N ARG A 17 17.96 -4.76 -9.51
CA ARG A 17 16.60 -4.95 -10.04
C ARG A 17 15.61 -4.14 -9.22
N CYS A 18 15.53 -2.84 -9.50
CA CYS A 18 14.58 -1.95 -8.87
C CYS A 18 13.25 -1.88 -9.65
N VAL A 19 12.14 -1.86 -8.92
CA VAL A 19 10.80 -1.59 -9.45
C VAL A 19 10.30 -0.30 -8.80
N PHE A 20 9.96 0.68 -9.62
CA PHE A 20 9.31 1.92 -9.20
C PHE A 20 7.85 1.89 -9.66
N VAL A 21 6.92 2.05 -8.71
CA VAL A 21 5.50 2.25 -9.03
C VAL A 21 5.23 3.75 -8.99
N ILE A 22 4.85 4.31 -10.14
CA ILE A 22 4.59 5.74 -10.32
C ILE A 22 3.13 5.92 -10.71
N ASP A 23 2.44 6.84 -10.05
CA ASP A 23 1.03 7.12 -10.34
C ASP A 23 0.84 8.13 -11.50
N GLY A 24 -0.43 8.39 -11.86
CA GLY A 24 -0.77 9.35 -12.92
C GLY A 24 -0.39 10.80 -12.61
N LYS A 25 0.02 11.11 -11.37
CA LYS A 25 0.52 12.42 -10.93
C LYS A 25 2.06 12.47 -10.91
N GLN A 26 2.73 11.44 -11.46
CA GLN A 26 4.18 11.32 -11.50
C GLN A 26 4.82 11.23 -10.10
N VAL A 27 4.07 10.76 -9.10
CA VAL A 27 4.58 10.53 -7.75
C VAL A 27 5.02 9.08 -7.60
N VAL A 28 6.21 8.85 -7.03
CA VAL A 28 6.67 7.51 -6.68
C VAL A 28 5.87 7.01 -5.47
N ARG A 29 5.09 5.94 -5.64
CA ARG A 29 4.19 5.38 -4.62
C ARG A 29 4.79 4.19 -3.89
N ALA A 30 5.67 3.44 -4.55
CA ALA A 30 6.36 2.31 -3.95
C ALA A 30 7.68 2.02 -4.70
N MET A 31 8.62 1.44 -3.98
CA MET A 31 9.90 0.98 -4.51
C MET A 31 10.21 -0.41 -3.97
N ILE A 32 10.65 -1.32 -4.83
CA ILE A 32 11.11 -2.66 -4.43
C ILE A 32 12.48 -2.91 -5.03
N TYR A 33 13.42 -3.37 -4.19
CA TYR A 33 14.80 -3.67 -4.58
C TYR A 33 15.05 -5.16 -4.44
N TYR A 34 15.34 -5.82 -5.57
CA TYR A 34 15.81 -7.21 -5.58
C TYR A 34 17.30 -7.26 -5.94
N PRO A 35 18.08 -8.19 -5.35
CA PRO A 35 19.43 -8.47 -5.81
C PRO A 35 19.42 -9.08 -7.21
N PHE A 36 20.54 -9.03 -7.92
CA PHE A 36 20.61 -9.54 -9.30
C PHE A 36 20.23 -11.04 -9.40
N THR A 37 20.56 -11.82 -8.37
CA THR A 37 20.39 -13.27 -8.26
C THR A 37 18.94 -13.73 -8.09
N THR A 38 18.03 -12.82 -7.72
CA THR A 38 16.66 -13.18 -7.32
C THR A 38 15.63 -12.61 -8.29
N GLY A 39 14.73 -13.47 -8.76
CA GLY A 39 13.60 -13.07 -9.61
C GLY A 39 12.54 -12.25 -8.86
N ARG A 40 11.84 -11.38 -9.59
CA ARG A 40 10.72 -10.58 -9.05
C ARG A 40 9.46 -11.43 -8.93
N ASN A 41 8.64 -11.13 -7.93
CA ASN A 41 7.28 -11.66 -7.86
C ASN A 41 6.32 -10.73 -8.61
N MET A 42 5.94 -11.10 -9.84
CA MET A 42 5.04 -10.29 -10.66
C MET A 42 3.61 -10.23 -10.10
N ASN A 43 3.16 -11.26 -9.41
CA ASN A 43 1.84 -11.26 -8.76
C ASN A 43 1.80 -10.23 -7.64
N GLU A 44 2.90 -10.07 -6.88
CA GLU A 44 2.98 -9.04 -5.84
C GLU A 44 3.01 -7.63 -6.43
N ILE A 45 3.73 -7.43 -7.53
CA ILE A 45 3.74 -6.12 -8.21
C ILE A 45 2.33 -5.77 -8.70
N LEU A 46 1.59 -6.73 -9.27
CA LEU A 46 0.21 -6.52 -9.68
C LEU A 46 -0.70 -6.23 -8.48
N ARG A 47 -0.59 -7.01 -7.40
CA ARG A 47 -1.36 -6.82 -6.16
C ARG A 47 -1.11 -5.44 -5.55
N LEU A 48 0.14 -4.99 -5.50
CA LEU A 48 0.53 -3.67 -5.02
C LEU A 48 -0.12 -2.55 -5.85
N ILE A 49 -0.11 -2.66 -7.18
CA ILE A 49 -0.78 -1.68 -8.05
C ILE A 49 -2.28 -1.65 -7.76
N ARG A 50 -2.93 -2.82 -7.62
CA ARG A 50 -4.36 -2.90 -7.28
C ARG A 50 -4.64 -2.27 -5.93
N ALA A 51 -3.84 -2.58 -4.91
CA ALA A 51 -3.98 -2.03 -3.57
C ALA A 51 -3.87 -0.49 -3.56
N LEU A 52 -2.87 0.07 -4.25
CA LEU A 52 -2.68 1.51 -4.37
C LEU A 52 -3.87 2.18 -5.09
N GLN A 53 -4.36 1.58 -6.18
CA GLN A 53 -5.53 2.09 -6.90
C GLN A 53 -6.79 2.03 -6.05
N THR A 54 -7.02 0.93 -5.32
CA THR A 54 -8.15 0.76 -4.42
C THR A 54 -8.13 1.78 -3.28
N ALA A 55 -6.97 1.99 -2.66
CA ALA A 55 -6.79 2.98 -1.60
C ALA A 55 -7.12 4.40 -2.09
N ASP A 56 -6.60 4.78 -3.26
CA ASP A 56 -6.83 6.09 -3.87
C ASP A 56 -8.31 6.30 -4.28
N GLN A 57 -8.97 5.26 -4.80
CA GLN A 57 -10.35 5.36 -5.30
C GLN A 57 -11.38 5.40 -4.17
N HIS A 58 -11.19 4.62 -3.11
CA HIS A 58 -12.19 4.45 -2.06
C HIS A 58 -11.85 5.20 -0.77
N GLY A 59 -10.66 5.80 -0.67
CA GLY A 59 -10.22 6.48 0.56
C GLY A 59 -10.10 5.51 1.72
N VAL A 60 -9.42 4.39 1.50
CA VAL A 60 -9.27 3.29 2.46
C VAL A 60 -7.81 2.81 2.50
N GLU A 61 -7.49 2.02 3.52
CA GLU A 61 -6.20 1.34 3.64
C GLU A 61 -6.35 -0.16 3.34
N THR A 62 -5.32 -0.76 2.75
CA THR A 62 -5.26 -2.20 2.50
C THR A 62 -4.40 -2.88 3.57
N GLY A 63 -4.96 -3.84 4.30
CA GLY A 63 -4.24 -4.58 5.34
C GLY A 63 -3.10 -5.45 4.81
N ALA A 64 -2.39 -6.10 5.74
CA ALA A 64 -1.35 -7.05 5.39
C ALA A 64 -1.92 -8.21 4.55
N ASN A 65 -1.21 -8.59 3.48
CA ASN A 65 -1.60 -9.64 2.53
C ASN A 65 -2.93 -9.40 1.79
N TRP A 66 -3.49 -8.19 1.84
CA TRP A 66 -4.77 -7.86 1.18
C TRP A 66 -4.77 -8.21 -0.30
N GLN A 67 -5.86 -8.85 -0.74
CA GLN A 67 -6.19 -9.13 -2.14
C GLN A 67 -7.51 -8.44 -2.52
N PRO A 68 -7.75 -8.21 -3.82
CA PRO A 68 -9.06 -7.74 -4.29
C PRO A 68 -10.19 -8.67 -3.80
N GLY A 69 -11.18 -8.08 -3.12
CA GLY A 69 -12.29 -8.81 -2.49
C GLY A 69 -12.13 -8.99 -0.97
N ASP A 70 -10.93 -8.81 -0.43
CA ASP A 70 -10.73 -8.78 1.02
C ASP A 70 -11.24 -7.47 1.62
N LYS A 71 -11.50 -7.50 2.94
CA LYS A 71 -11.88 -6.30 3.69
C LYS A 71 -10.77 -5.26 3.63
N VAL A 72 -11.18 -4.00 3.51
CA VAL A 72 -10.33 -2.82 3.62
C VAL A 72 -10.50 -2.18 4.99
N ILE A 73 -9.49 -1.42 5.40
CA ILE A 73 -9.45 -0.71 6.66
C ILE A 73 -9.88 0.74 6.42
N LEU A 74 -10.77 1.26 7.27
CA LEU A 74 -11.15 2.67 7.24
C LEU A 74 -10.06 3.51 7.87
N TYR A 75 -9.78 4.69 7.30
CA TYR A 75 -8.86 5.64 7.93
C TYR A 75 -9.27 5.93 9.37
N PRO A 76 -8.32 5.89 10.33
CA PRO A 76 -8.62 6.17 11.72
C PRO A 76 -9.08 7.64 11.87
N PRO A 77 -9.98 7.91 12.82
CA PRO A 77 -10.39 9.27 13.10
C PRO A 77 -9.21 10.06 13.68
N LEU A 78 -9.10 11.33 13.28
CA LEU A 78 -8.00 12.22 13.70
C LEU A 78 -8.37 13.10 14.89
N THR A 79 -9.64 13.14 15.29
CA THR A 79 -10.15 13.95 16.39
C THR A 79 -10.92 13.09 17.38
N GLN A 80 -11.01 13.55 18.63
CA GLN A 80 -11.76 12.84 19.67
C GLN A 80 -13.24 12.73 19.34
N ASP A 81 -13.86 13.80 18.80
CA ASP A 81 -15.27 13.79 18.42
C ASP A 81 -15.55 12.72 17.35
N SER A 82 -14.73 12.66 16.30
CA SER A 82 -14.89 11.64 15.24
C SER A 82 -14.57 10.21 15.72
N ALA A 83 -13.74 10.07 16.75
CA ALA A 83 -13.52 8.79 17.41
C ALA A 83 -14.74 8.36 18.23
N GLN A 84 -15.38 9.30 18.94
CA GLN A 84 -16.60 9.05 19.70
C GLN A 84 -17.75 8.66 18.78
N ASP A 85 -17.97 9.40 17.69
CA ASP A 85 -18.98 9.08 16.68
C ASP A 85 -18.81 7.65 16.13
N ARG A 86 -17.55 7.22 15.93
CA ARG A 86 -17.22 5.88 15.44
C ARG A 86 -17.41 4.78 16.47
N VAL A 87 -17.23 5.07 17.75
CA VAL A 87 -17.53 4.11 18.84
C VAL A 87 -19.03 3.93 18.98
N GLU A 88 -19.81 4.98 18.75
CA GLU A 88 -21.28 4.95 18.81
C GLU A 88 -21.89 4.28 17.57
N ASP A 89 -21.20 4.33 16.43
CA ASP A 89 -21.60 3.66 15.21
C ASP A 89 -21.35 2.14 15.26
N THR A 90 -22.42 1.38 15.52
CA THR A 90 -22.41 -0.10 15.55
C THR A 90 -22.53 -0.75 14.17
N SER A 91 -22.65 0.03 13.09
CA SER A 91 -22.83 -0.49 11.73
C SER A 91 -21.52 -0.95 11.08
N ALA A 92 -20.38 -0.44 11.55
CA ALA A 92 -19.07 -0.82 11.06
C ALA A 92 -18.51 -2.01 11.87
N GLY A 93 -17.84 -2.95 11.18
CA GLY A 93 -17.13 -4.07 11.82
C GLY A 93 -15.86 -3.61 12.55
N CYS A 94 -16.02 -2.73 13.53
CA CYS A 94 -14.95 -2.11 14.30
C CYS A 94 -14.55 -3.01 15.47
N LYS A 95 -13.25 -3.32 15.57
CA LYS A 95 -12.69 -3.95 16.77
C LYS A 95 -12.39 -2.90 17.84
N ASP A 96 -11.99 -1.72 17.40
CA ASP A 96 -11.70 -0.56 18.24
C ASP A 96 -11.95 0.73 17.42
N TRP A 97 -11.98 1.88 18.08
CA TRP A 97 -12.28 3.18 17.46
C TRP A 97 -11.34 3.53 16.29
N TYR A 98 -10.08 3.08 16.36
CA TYR A 98 -9.07 3.33 15.32
C TYR A 98 -8.99 2.21 14.28
N PHE A 99 -9.65 1.07 14.49
CA PHE A 99 -9.53 -0.11 13.64
C PHE A 99 -10.89 -0.68 13.26
N CYS A 100 -11.33 -0.29 12.06
CA CYS A 100 -12.59 -0.71 11.46
C CYS A 100 -12.36 -1.27 10.07
N GLU A 101 -12.98 -2.41 9.80
CA GLU A 101 -12.88 -3.10 8.52
C GLU A 101 -14.24 -3.13 7.82
N LYS A 102 -14.24 -2.94 6.51
CA LYS A 102 -15.44 -3.09 5.67
C LYS A 102 -15.14 -3.81 4.37
N TYR A 103 -16.15 -4.40 3.75
CA TYR A 103 -16.05 -4.81 2.35
C TYR A 103 -16.22 -3.59 1.44
N LEU A 104 -15.62 -3.66 0.26
CA LEU A 104 -15.93 -2.74 -0.84
C LEU A 104 -17.06 -3.38 -1.65
N ASP A 105 -18.12 -2.60 -1.89
CA ASP A 105 -19.24 -2.99 -2.75
C ASP A 105 -18.84 -3.02 -4.24
#